data_AF-U7QBF1-F1
#
_entry.id   AF-U7QBF1-F1
#
_cell.length_a   1.000
_cell.length_b   1.000
_cell.length_c   1.000
_cell.angle_alpha   90.00
_cell.angle_beta   90.00
_cell.angle_gamma   90.00
#
_symmetry.space_group_name_H-M   'P 1'
#
loop_
_entity.id
_entity.type
_entity.pdbx_description
1 polymer ?
#
loop_
_entity_poly.entity_id
_entity_poly.type
_entity_poly.pdbx_seq_one_letter_code
_entity_poly.pdbx_strand_id
1 'polypeptide(L)'
;MTSITFGVPITGEISVPGEEDTYTLDLAAGDQVYVAVADLVINDGLFTSATVSLNQNTTTIENVENSSILDKKEYQISASEDTTIELSVKDEFDDGTGRYTVFAQRTNNPVGATPINVGEYAAGNLSIVGEEDVYTVEIQPGDKIFLNTSGFGDPSIAPDVELFNSDGILITEGLENLSDN
;
A
#
# COMPACT_ATOMS: atom_id res chain seq x y z
N MET A 1 -18.67 -8.07 -1.54
CA MET A 1 -17.33 -8.62 -1.78
C MET A 1 -16.83 -8.15 -3.14
N THR A 2 -15.87 -7.23 -3.11
CA THR A 2 -15.31 -6.55 -4.29
C THR A 2 -13.92 -7.12 -4.58
N SER A 3 -13.63 -7.46 -5.84
CA SER A 3 -12.30 -7.98 -6.21
C SER A 3 -11.28 -6.85 -6.34
N ILE A 4 -10.14 -7.00 -5.67
CA ILE A 4 -8.98 -6.11 -5.76
C ILE A 4 -8.21 -6.42 -7.04
N THR A 5 -7.79 -5.37 -7.74
CA THR A 5 -6.86 -5.46 -8.87
C THR A 5 -5.53 -4.84 -8.45
N PHE A 6 -4.42 -5.56 -8.68
CA PHE A 6 -3.09 -5.04 -8.35
C PHE A 6 -2.81 -3.68 -9.00
N GLY A 7 -2.22 -2.77 -8.22
CA GLY A 7 -1.85 -1.43 -8.69
C GLY A 7 -3.03 -0.48 -8.90
N VAL A 8 -4.25 -0.85 -8.48
CA VAL A 8 -5.45 -0.01 -8.63
C VAL A 8 -6.06 0.27 -7.25
N PRO A 9 -6.02 1.52 -6.74
CA PRO A 9 -6.64 1.86 -5.47
C PRO A 9 -8.17 1.76 -5.58
N ILE A 10 -8.80 1.22 -4.53
CA ILE A 10 -10.25 1.14 -4.39
C ILE A 10 -10.66 2.00 -3.20
N THR A 11 -11.52 2.99 -3.42
CA THR A 11 -12.13 3.75 -2.32
C THR A 11 -13.41 3.08 -1.85
N GLY A 12 -13.50 2.82 -0.54
CA GLY A 12 -14.69 2.35 0.17
C GLY A 12 -15.24 3.39 1.16
N GLU A 13 -16.38 3.09 1.76
CA GLU A 13 -17.02 3.94 2.76
C GLU A 13 -17.81 3.10 3.77
N ILE A 14 -17.38 3.14 5.04
CA ILE A 14 -18.19 2.67 6.17
C ILE A 14 -19.28 3.70 6.37
N SER A 15 -20.47 3.40 5.88
CA SER A 15 -21.63 4.30 5.79
C SER A 15 -22.48 4.31 7.06
N VAL A 16 -22.42 3.25 7.87
CA VAL A 16 -23.08 3.17 9.17
C VAL A 16 -22.16 2.52 10.23
N PRO A 17 -22.28 2.88 11.52
CA PRO A 17 -21.51 2.23 12.58
C PRO A 17 -21.69 0.72 12.62
N GLY A 18 -20.58 -0.01 12.75
CA GLY A 18 -20.54 -1.47 12.75
C GLY A 18 -20.74 -2.11 11.37
N GLU A 19 -20.73 -1.33 10.30
CA GLU A 19 -20.62 -1.85 8.94
C GLU A 19 -19.22 -2.43 8.69
N GLU A 20 -19.18 -3.43 7.83
CA GLU A 20 -17.98 -4.13 7.41
C GLU A 20 -18.04 -4.36 5.90
N ASP A 21 -17.00 -3.93 5.21
CA ASP A 21 -16.83 -4.06 3.77
C ASP A 21 -15.80 -5.14 3.46
N THR A 22 -16.13 -6.02 2.52
CA THR A 22 -15.29 -7.18 2.20
C THR A 22 -14.74 -7.14 0.77
N TYR A 23 -13.51 -7.63 0.63
CA TYR A 23 -12.76 -7.66 -0.61
C TYR A 23 -12.06 -9.02 -0.81
N THR A 24 -11.77 -9.35 -2.06
CA THR A 24 -10.97 -10.53 -2.42
C THR A 24 -9.81 -10.18 -3.31
N LEU A 25 -8.71 -10.92 -3.18
CA LEU A 25 -7.55 -10.81 -4.06
C LEU A 25 -7.04 -12.21 -4.41
N ASP A 26 -7.01 -12.51 -5.71
CA ASP A 26 -6.45 -13.75 -6.23
C ASP A 26 -4.92 -13.65 -6.32
N LEU A 27 -4.23 -14.62 -5.75
CA LEU A 27 -2.79 -14.74 -5.71
C LEU A 27 -2.34 -15.98 -6.46
N ALA A 28 -1.30 -15.86 -7.28
CA ALA A 28 -0.65 -17.01 -7.90
C ALA A 28 0.44 -17.58 -6.98
N ALA A 29 0.75 -18.86 -7.13
CA ALA A 29 1.88 -19.48 -6.46
C ALA A 29 3.18 -18.71 -6.73
N GLY A 30 3.86 -18.29 -5.67
CA GLY A 30 5.10 -17.50 -5.72
C GLY A 30 4.89 -15.99 -5.64
N ASP A 31 3.66 -15.47 -5.67
CA ASP A 31 3.40 -14.05 -5.47
C ASP A 31 3.89 -13.61 -4.06
N GLN A 32 4.63 -12.50 -4.03
CA GLN A 32 4.96 -11.69 -2.85
C GLN A 32 4.21 -10.38 -3.01
N VAL A 33 3.38 -10.05 -2.04
CA VAL A 33 2.39 -8.97 -2.14
C VAL A 33 2.32 -8.23 -0.82
N TYR A 34 2.03 -6.94 -0.86
CA TYR A 34 1.41 -6.27 0.29
C TYR A 34 -0.02 -5.87 -0.04
N VAL A 35 -0.84 -5.84 1.01
CA VAL A 35 -2.13 -5.17 1.00
C VAL A 35 -2.07 -4.02 1.99
N ALA A 36 -2.66 -2.89 1.61
CA ALA A 36 -2.67 -1.66 2.39
C ALA A 36 -4.10 -1.16 2.59
N VAL A 37 -4.36 -0.62 3.78
CA VAL A 37 -5.58 0.14 4.07
C VAL A 37 -5.19 1.49 4.65
N ALA A 38 -5.82 2.55 4.16
CA ALA A 38 -5.58 3.92 4.61
C ALA A 38 -6.90 4.67 4.81
N ASP A 39 -6.99 5.42 5.89
CA ASP A 39 -8.08 6.39 6.13
C ASP A 39 -7.92 7.61 5.20
N LEU A 40 -9.01 8.06 4.55
CA LEU A 40 -9.00 9.25 3.70
C LEU A 40 -9.24 10.54 4.47
N VAL A 41 -9.95 10.51 5.60
CA VAL A 41 -10.48 11.71 6.24
C VAL A 41 -10.22 11.67 7.74
N ILE A 42 -9.32 12.54 8.18
CA ILE A 42 -9.04 12.69 9.61
C ILE A 42 -10.24 13.24 10.38
N ASN A 43 -10.38 12.77 11.62
CA ASN A 43 -11.40 13.22 12.57
C ASN A 43 -12.87 13.12 12.08
N ASP A 44 -13.17 12.24 11.12
CA ASP A 44 -14.56 11.93 10.74
C ASP A 44 -15.22 10.88 11.67
N GLY A 45 -14.39 10.26 12.52
CA GLY A 45 -14.81 9.26 13.49
C GLY A 45 -14.44 7.84 13.08
N LEU A 46 -13.92 7.62 11.87
CA LEU A 46 -13.40 6.34 11.44
C LEU A 46 -12.03 6.06 12.05
N PHE A 47 -11.85 4.83 12.51
CA PHE A 47 -10.58 4.20 12.84
C PHE A 47 -10.48 2.93 12.02
N THR A 48 -9.92 3.03 10.82
CA THR A 48 -9.89 1.91 9.87
C THR A 48 -9.17 0.69 10.44
N SER A 49 -9.86 -0.43 10.52
CA SER A 49 -9.31 -1.73 10.89
C SER A 49 -9.53 -2.70 9.75
N ALA A 50 -8.53 -3.53 9.45
CA ALA A 50 -8.65 -4.52 8.40
C ALA A 50 -8.17 -5.90 8.85
N THR A 51 -8.85 -6.95 8.43
CA THR A 51 -8.44 -8.34 8.70
C THR A 51 -8.18 -9.06 7.40
N VAL A 52 -6.98 -9.63 7.28
CA VAL A 52 -6.59 -10.49 6.16
C VAL A 52 -6.76 -11.94 6.57
N SER A 53 -7.53 -12.69 5.79
CA SER A 53 -7.74 -14.12 5.98
C SER A 53 -7.16 -14.91 4.80
N LEU A 54 -6.23 -15.82 5.09
CA LEU A 54 -5.63 -16.75 4.14
C LEU A 54 -5.67 -18.17 4.71
N ASN A 55 -6.33 -19.11 4.02
CA ASN A 55 -6.35 -20.53 4.42
C ASN A 55 -6.78 -20.78 5.89
N GLN A 56 -7.73 -20.00 6.41
CA GLN A 56 -8.17 -19.97 7.83
C GLN A 56 -7.17 -19.39 8.84
N ASN A 57 -5.97 -18.97 8.40
CA ASN A 57 -5.10 -18.12 9.21
C ASN A 57 -5.55 -16.67 9.01
N THR A 58 -5.82 -15.98 10.12
CA THR A 58 -6.23 -14.57 10.11
C THR A 58 -5.12 -13.73 10.70
N THR A 59 -4.80 -12.62 10.05
CA THR A 59 -3.97 -11.55 10.63
C THR A 59 -4.73 -10.24 10.55
N THR A 60 -4.72 -9.49 11.64
CA THR A 60 -5.35 -8.16 11.71
C THR A 60 -4.30 -7.08 11.43
N ILE A 61 -4.68 -6.14 10.59
CA ILE A 61 -4.00 -4.88 10.28
C ILE A 61 -4.78 -3.77 10.99
N GLU A 62 -4.22 -3.22 12.05
CA GLU A 62 -4.85 -2.14 12.83
C GLU A 62 -4.21 -0.80 12.45
N ASN A 63 -5.02 0.19 12.04
CA ASN A 63 -4.57 1.59 12.03
C ASN A 63 -4.77 2.17 13.43
N VAL A 64 -3.70 2.73 14.00
CA VAL A 64 -3.73 3.31 15.35
C VAL A 64 -3.02 4.65 15.31
N GLU A 65 -3.79 5.66 15.74
CA GLU A 65 -3.51 7.09 15.87
C GLU A 65 -4.08 7.99 14.75
N ASN A 66 -5.30 8.49 14.99
CA ASN A 66 -5.95 9.58 14.25
C ASN A 66 -5.28 10.96 14.51
N SER A 67 -3.96 10.98 14.75
CA SER A 67 -3.20 12.22 15.01
C SER A 67 -2.58 12.80 13.74
N SER A 68 -2.58 12.05 12.63
CA SER A 68 -1.99 12.41 11.35
C SER A 68 -2.94 12.04 10.20
N ILE A 69 -3.08 12.92 9.21
CA ILE A 69 -3.43 12.48 7.85
C ILE A 69 -2.37 11.42 7.46
N LEU A 70 -2.76 10.30 6.84
CA LEU A 70 -1.83 9.26 6.32
C LEU A 70 -1.44 8.10 7.27
N ASP A 71 -2.34 7.58 8.11
CA ASP A 71 -2.10 6.25 8.74
C ASP A 71 -2.44 5.16 7.71
N LYS A 72 -1.46 4.84 6.86
CA LYS A 72 -1.47 3.65 5.99
C LYS A 72 -0.82 2.51 6.78
N LYS A 73 -1.48 1.36 6.81
CA LYS A 73 -0.88 0.13 7.32
C LYS A 73 -0.86 -0.93 6.24
N GLU A 74 0.25 -1.65 6.18
CA GLU A 74 0.52 -2.67 5.19
C GLU A 74 0.73 -4.03 5.82
N TYR A 75 0.40 -5.06 5.06
CA TYR A 75 0.66 -6.44 5.43
C TYR A 75 1.22 -7.23 4.25
N GLN A 76 2.40 -7.79 4.46
CA GLN A 76 3.11 -8.62 3.49
C GLN A 76 2.57 -10.06 3.51
N ILE A 77 2.34 -10.61 2.32
CA ILE A 77 1.75 -11.92 2.06
C ILE A 77 2.62 -12.65 1.05
N SER A 78 2.99 -13.88 1.38
CA SER A 78 3.66 -14.80 0.45
C SER A 78 2.71 -15.96 0.10
N ALA A 79 2.37 -16.10 -1.18
CA ALA A 79 1.55 -17.22 -1.65
C ALA A 79 2.43 -18.41 -2.06
N SER A 80 2.25 -19.57 -1.43
CA SER A 80 2.96 -20.81 -1.80
C SER A 80 2.25 -21.62 -2.90
N GLU A 81 0.97 -21.34 -3.12
CA GLU A 81 0.09 -21.98 -4.09
C GLU A 81 -0.93 -20.94 -4.60
N ASP A 82 -1.61 -21.25 -5.69
CA ASP A 82 -2.71 -20.40 -6.18
C ASP A 82 -3.82 -20.35 -5.12
N THR A 83 -4.18 -19.15 -4.68
CA THR A 83 -5.12 -18.94 -3.57
C THR A 83 -5.85 -17.62 -3.71
N THR A 84 -6.89 -17.41 -2.90
CA THR A 84 -7.62 -16.15 -2.80
C THR A 84 -7.61 -15.73 -1.34
N ILE A 85 -7.16 -14.51 -1.06
CA ILE A 85 -7.32 -13.91 0.27
C ILE A 85 -8.64 -13.17 0.36
N GLU A 86 -9.18 -13.09 1.57
CA GLU A 86 -10.28 -12.20 1.93
C GLU A 86 -9.74 -11.08 2.81
N LEU A 87 -10.04 -9.84 2.44
CA LEU A 87 -9.77 -8.66 3.25
C LEU A 87 -11.10 -8.10 3.74
N SER A 88 -11.25 -7.95 5.04
CA SER A 88 -12.41 -7.31 5.64
C SER A 88 -12.01 -5.98 6.25
N VAL A 89 -12.73 -4.89 5.96
CA VAL A 89 -12.44 -3.54 6.45
C VAL A 89 -13.64 -3.02 7.23
N LYS A 90 -13.38 -2.45 8.40
CA LYS A 90 -14.41 -1.90 9.29
C LYS A 90 -13.84 -0.74 10.11
N ASP A 91 -14.71 -0.12 10.91
CA ASP A 91 -14.26 0.71 12.02
C ASP A 91 -13.79 -0.18 13.19
N GLU A 92 -12.65 0.15 13.80
CA GLU A 92 -12.06 -0.63 14.90
C GLU A 92 -13.01 -0.75 16.09
N PHE A 93 -13.71 0.34 16.43
CA PHE A 93 -14.58 0.43 17.59
C PHE A 93 -16.06 0.19 17.27
N ASP A 94 -16.38 -0.09 16.02
CA ASP A 94 -17.73 -0.28 15.49
C ASP A 94 -18.68 0.91 15.76
N ASP A 95 -18.14 2.11 16.01
CA ASP A 95 -18.90 3.33 16.31
C ASP A 95 -18.65 4.48 15.33
N GLY A 96 -17.63 4.35 14.49
CA GLY A 96 -17.24 5.29 13.44
C GLY A 96 -17.88 5.04 12.07
N THR A 97 -17.75 6.05 11.22
CA THR A 97 -18.09 6.03 9.78
C THR A 97 -17.09 6.89 9.04
N GLY A 98 -16.79 6.56 7.80
CA GLY A 98 -15.83 7.34 7.02
C GLY A 98 -15.39 6.64 5.74
N ARG A 99 -14.51 7.30 5.00
CA ARG A 99 -13.99 6.80 3.73
C ARG A 99 -12.57 6.26 3.90
N TYR A 100 -12.27 5.15 3.24
CA TYR A 100 -10.94 4.52 3.25
C TYR A 100 -10.51 4.07 1.85
N THR A 101 -9.22 3.84 1.66
CA THR A 101 -8.64 3.25 0.44
C THR A 101 -8.13 1.85 0.78
N VAL A 102 -8.37 0.90 -0.13
CA VAL A 102 -7.68 -0.39 -0.19
C VAL A 102 -6.74 -0.36 -1.40
N PHE A 103 -5.50 -0.77 -1.20
CA PHE A 103 -4.52 -0.94 -2.26
C PHE A 103 -3.80 -2.28 -2.09
N ALA A 104 -3.38 -2.88 -3.19
CA ALA A 104 -2.55 -4.08 -3.16
C ALA A 104 -1.59 -4.08 -4.33
N GLN A 105 -0.39 -4.58 -4.12
CA GLN A 105 0.61 -4.68 -5.18
C GLN A 105 1.57 -5.83 -4.93
N ARG A 106 2.04 -6.42 -6.04
CA ARG A 106 3.14 -7.40 -5.98
C ARG A 106 4.47 -6.70 -5.75
N THR A 107 5.23 -7.15 -4.77
CA THR A 107 6.61 -6.72 -4.54
C THR A 107 7.59 -7.47 -5.45
N ASN A 108 7.24 -8.69 -5.88
CA ASN A 108 7.95 -9.40 -6.94
C ASN A 108 7.17 -9.32 -8.27
N ASN A 109 7.82 -8.94 -9.36
CA ASN A 109 7.14 -8.74 -10.66
C ASN A 109 5.91 -7.79 -10.54
N PRO A 110 6.12 -6.53 -10.12
CA PRO A 110 5.05 -5.56 -9.88
C PRO A 110 4.20 -5.29 -11.13
N VAL A 111 2.90 -5.10 -10.94
CA VAL A 111 1.97 -4.72 -12.00
C VAL A 111 2.04 -3.22 -12.24
N GLY A 112 2.09 -2.78 -13.50
CA GLY A 112 2.05 -1.35 -13.83
C GLY A 112 3.33 -0.57 -13.51
N ALA A 113 4.44 -1.25 -13.22
CA ALA A 113 5.68 -0.58 -12.85
C ALA A 113 6.30 0.21 -14.02
N THR A 114 6.79 1.41 -13.73
CA THR A 114 7.51 2.27 -14.67
C THR A 114 9.01 1.99 -14.61
N PRO A 115 9.66 1.56 -15.71
CA PRO A 115 11.10 1.41 -15.73
C PRO A 115 11.83 2.75 -15.62
N ILE A 116 12.87 2.80 -14.79
CA ILE A 116 13.79 3.94 -14.66
C ILE A 116 15.18 3.47 -15.08
N ASN A 117 15.80 4.18 -16.03
CA ASN A 117 17.20 3.96 -16.35
C ASN A 117 18.10 4.72 -15.37
N VAL A 118 19.27 4.15 -15.07
CA VAL A 118 20.27 4.82 -14.23
C VAL A 118 20.66 6.16 -14.86
N GLY A 119 20.54 7.23 -14.07
CA GLY A 119 20.84 8.61 -14.49
C GLY A 119 19.63 9.38 -15.06
N GLU A 120 18.45 8.77 -15.09
CA GLU A 120 17.20 9.43 -15.47
C GLU A 120 16.31 9.71 -14.25
N TYR A 121 15.41 10.67 -14.42
CA TYR A 121 14.32 10.95 -13.48
C TYR A 121 13.01 10.43 -14.07
N ALA A 122 12.17 9.82 -13.22
CA ALA A 122 10.79 9.54 -13.53
C ALA A 122 9.89 10.42 -12.64
N ALA A 123 8.86 11.00 -13.25
CA ALA A 123 7.85 11.77 -12.54
C ALA A 123 6.60 10.91 -12.36
N GLY A 124 6.01 10.98 -11.16
CA GLY A 124 4.75 10.34 -10.79
C GLY A 124 3.78 11.36 -10.21
N ASN A 125 2.56 10.92 -9.90
CA ASN A 125 1.55 11.76 -9.26
C ASN A 125 0.65 10.94 -8.34
N LEU A 126 0.81 11.14 -7.03
CA LEU A 126 -0.04 10.54 -6.01
C LEU A 126 -1.35 11.33 -5.87
N SER A 127 -2.39 10.85 -6.52
CA SER A 127 -3.71 11.48 -6.71
C SER A 127 -4.73 11.09 -5.63
N ILE A 128 -4.57 9.94 -5.00
CA ILE A 128 -5.47 9.38 -3.98
C ILE A 128 -4.64 9.02 -2.74
N VAL A 129 -5.20 9.26 -1.54
CA VAL A 129 -4.57 8.83 -0.29
C VAL A 129 -4.45 7.31 -0.26
N GLY A 130 -3.25 6.82 0.05
CA GLY A 130 -2.95 5.39 0.09
C GLY A 130 -2.69 4.76 -1.27
N GLU A 131 -2.62 5.53 -2.36
CA GLU A 131 -2.11 5.02 -3.63
C GLU A 131 -0.58 5.03 -3.67
N GLU A 132 -0.01 4.24 -4.59
CA GLU A 132 1.42 4.15 -4.80
C GLU A 132 1.76 4.07 -6.29
N ASP A 133 2.83 4.78 -6.66
CA ASP A 133 3.45 4.66 -7.98
C ASP A 133 4.63 3.70 -7.89
N VAL A 134 4.67 2.72 -8.79
CA VAL A 134 5.67 1.64 -8.74
C VAL A 134 6.69 1.81 -9.84
N TYR A 135 7.96 1.62 -9.49
CA TYR A 135 9.09 1.79 -10.38
C TYR A 135 10.01 0.57 -10.36
N THR A 136 10.69 0.31 -11.47
CA THR A 136 11.72 -0.74 -11.58
C THR A 136 13.02 -0.14 -12.08
N VAL A 137 14.14 -0.63 -11.56
CA VAL A 137 15.49 -0.28 -12.04
C VAL A 137 16.28 -1.56 -12.27
N GLU A 138 16.84 -1.71 -13.46
CA GLU A 138 17.77 -2.80 -13.76
C GLU A 138 19.19 -2.37 -13.42
N ILE A 139 19.86 -3.16 -12.58
CA ILE A 139 21.26 -2.95 -12.18
C ILE A 139 22.09 -4.20 -12.45
N GLN A 140 23.39 -4.02 -12.71
CA GLN A 140 24.31 -5.13 -12.93
C GLN A 140 24.99 -5.58 -11.62
N PRO A 141 25.42 -6.84 -11.52
CA PRO A 141 26.17 -7.31 -10.37
C PRO A 141 27.42 -6.46 -10.10
N GLY A 142 27.50 -5.89 -8.89
CA GLY A 142 28.60 -5.02 -8.46
C GLY A 142 28.35 -3.53 -8.65
N ASP A 143 27.24 -3.14 -9.29
CA ASP A 143 26.83 -1.75 -9.36
C ASP A 143 26.53 -1.19 -7.97
N LYS A 144 26.78 0.12 -7.83
CA LYS A 144 26.37 0.90 -6.66
C LYS A 144 25.55 2.07 -7.17
N ILE A 145 24.26 2.04 -6.87
CA ILE A 145 23.33 3.12 -7.18
C ILE A 145 22.93 3.86 -5.91
N PHE A 146 22.53 5.11 -6.06
CA PHE A 146 21.77 5.84 -5.05
C PHE A 146 20.40 6.14 -5.66
N LEU A 147 19.35 6.00 -4.86
CA LEU A 147 18.00 6.41 -5.23
C LEU A 147 17.67 7.70 -4.48
N ASN A 148 16.96 8.59 -5.17
CA ASN A 148 16.56 9.87 -4.62
C ASN A 148 15.15 10.18 -5.11
N THR A 149 14.29 10.60 -4.19
CA THR A 149 12.90 10.97 -4.45
C THR A 149 12.60 12.32 -3.83
N SER A 150 11.89 13.17 -4.55
CA SER A 150 11.51 14.50 -4.08
C SER A 150 10.09 14.80 -4.55
N GLY A 151 9.23 15.22 -3.63
CA GLY A 151 7.95 15.79 -4.02
C GLY A 151 8.12 17.20 -4.56
N PHE A 152 7.26 17.56 -5.49
CA PHE A 152 7.14 18.89 -6.06
C PHE A 152 5.65 19.17 -6.34
N GLY A 153 5.24 20.44 -6.30
CA GLY A 153 3.84 20.82 -6.49
C GLY A 153 3.26 21.58 -5.30
N ASP A 154 1.95 21.82 -5.31
CA ASP A 154 1.20 22.49 -4.25
C ASP A 154 -0.10 21.71 -3.96
N PRO A 155 -0.23 21.05 -2.78
CA PRO A 155 0.80 20.92 -1.76
C PRO A 155 1.97 20.05 -2.23
N SER A 156 3.19 20.38 -1.80
CA SER A 156 4.32 19.46 -1.98
C SER A 156 4.16 18.29 -1.02
N ILE A 157 4.49 17.10 -1.48
CA ILE A 157 4.55 15.89 -0.66
C ILE A 157 6.00 15.58 -0.27
N ALA A 158 6.19 14.80 0.79
CA ALA A 158 7.44 14.09 1.07
C ALA A 158 7.18 12.61 0.74
N PRO A 159 7.62 12.11 -0.43
CA PRO A 159 7.36 10.72 -0.78
C PRO A 159 8.17 9.79 0.11
N ASP A 160 7.48 8.83 0.72
CA ASP A 160 8.12 7.65 1.28
C ASP A 160 8.42 6.65 0.15
N VAL A 161 9.50 5.88 0.31
CA VAL A 161 9.97 4.93 -0.71
C VAL A 161 10.45 3.67 -0.05
N GLU A 162 9.91 2.57 -0.57
CA GLU A 162 10.35 1.23 -0.28
C GLU A 162 11.12 0.65 -1.48
N LEU A 163 12.22 -0.03 -1.19
CA LEU A 163 13.03 -0.70 -2.19
C LEU A 163 12.98 -2.20 -1.95
N PHE A 164 12.50 -2.94 -2.95
CA PHE A 164 12.46 -4.39 -2.94
C PHE A 164 13.51 -4.98 -3.88
N ASN A 165 14.02 -6.17 -3.56
CA ASN A 165 14.81 -6.96 -4.49
C ASN A 165 13.91 -7.72 -5.48
N SER A 166 14.50 -8.41 -6.45
CA SER A 166 13.75 -9.19 -7.46
C SER A 166 12.88 -10.31 -6.88
N ASP A 167 13.20 -10.78 -5.68
CA ASP A 167 12.44 -11.81 -4.97
C ASP A 167 11.30 -11.20 -4.14
N GLY A 168 11.09 -9.89 -4.20
CA GLY A 168 10.05 -9.18 -3.45
C GLY A 168 10.39 -8.94 -1.97
N ILE A 169 11.66 -9.10 -1.58
CA ILE A 169 12.13 -8.87 -0.22
C ILE A 169 12.50 -7.40 -0.06
N LEU A 170 11.97 -6.75 0.97
CA LEU A 170 12.30 -5.37 1.33
C LEU A 170 13.80 -5.26 1.67
N ILE A 171 14.48 -4.35 0.97
CA ILE A 171 15.87 -3.97 1.21
C ILE A 171 15.93 -2.81 2.20
N THR A 172 15.11 -1.77 1.96
CA THR A 172 15.01 -0.57 2.79
C THR A 172 13.68 0.14 2.55
N GLU A 173 13.23 0.89 3.55
CA GLU A 173 12.06 1.79 3.55
C GLU A 173 12.49 3.18 4.04
N GLY A 174 11.62 4.20 3.96
CA GLY A 174 11.88 5.50 4.57
C GLY A 174 12.94 6.34 3.86
N LEU A 175 13.11 6.20 2.53
CA LEU A 175 14.03 7.08 1.79
C LEU A 175 13.41 8.47 1.60
N GLU A 176 13.33 9.23 2.68
CA GLU A 176 12.94 10.63 2.64
C GLU A 176 14.13 11.50 2.20
N ASN A 177 13.92 12.37 1.20
CA ASN A 177 14.79 13.53 1.05
C ASN A 177 14.53 14.46 2.23
N LEU A 178 15.37 14.37 3.27
CA LEU A 178 15.46 15.41 4.29
C LEU A 178 16.03 16.69 3.64
N SER A 179 15.17 17.47 2.99
CA SER A 179 15.46 18.89 2.75
C SER A 179 14.97 19.72 3.94
N ASP A 180 15.43 19.38 5.14
CA ASP A 180 15.32 20.29 6.29
C ASP A 180 16.50 21.27 6.23
N ASN A 181 16.19 22.51 5.83
CA ASN A 181 17.04 23.68 6.04
C ASN A 181 16.17 24.84 6.52
#